data_AF-A0AA43XNV5-F1
#
_entry.id   AF-A0AA43XNV5-F1
#
_cell.length_a   1.000
_cell.length_b   1.000
_cell.length_c   1.000
_cell.angle_alpha   90.00
_cell.angle_beta   90.00
_cell.angle_gamma   90.00
#
_symmetry.space_group_name_H-M   'P 1'
#
loop_
_entity.id
_entity.type
_entity.pdbx_description
1 polymer ?
#
loop_
_entity_poly.entity_id
_entity_poly.type
_entity_poly.pdbx_seq_one_letter_code
_entity_poly.pdbx_strand_id
1 'polypeptide(L)'
;MKKQFDNPYLQLSEPKSSLDFLSNLEERKSSFYPLQSLLGVLGVILIFLSFRDPLYFFIGAGLLFLRVFWRKKSDPLLSALQQSKLYYRKKRFDKCLASLDRLIEEYPNNHGLKLIQGECYLHMNRLDEAYNVYKNAFEQSPESFSSETSQKHMVYLLFLIVHFRDFQLGERVAEFYRVKNNSEFFIVLWSNYYLGIIHYFNEDQQRALKHFKKVYNLNSDFKNIPELLKKVKQQENIETLL
;
A
#
# COMPACT_ATOMS: atom_id res chain seq x y z
N MET A 1 27.78 -4.17 15.75
CA MET A 1 26.40 -4.54 16.13
C MET A 1 25.44 -3.61 15.43
N LYS A 2 24.70 -4.08 14.41
CA LYS A 2 23.67 -3.28 13.73
C LYS A 2 22.60 -2.92 14.75
N LYS A 3 22.46 -1.64 15.10
CA LYS A 3 21.32 -1.15 15.91
C LYS A 3 20.05 -1.47 15.13
N GLN A 4 19.29 -2.41 15.66
CA GLN A 4 18.06 -2.90 15.07
C GLN A 4 16.99 -1.84 15.38
N PHE A 5 16.72 -0.94 14.43
CA PHE A 5 15.52 -0.11 14.53
C PHE A 5 14.33 -1.05 14.65
N ASP A 6 13.68 -1.05 15.82
CA ASP A 6 12.48 -1.84 16.07
C ASP A 6 11.47 -1.58 14.98
N ASN A 7 11.15 -2.66 14.28
CA ASN A 7 10.55 -2.61 12.97
C ASN A 7 9.02 -2.47 13.08
N PRO A 8 8.45 -1.31 12.73
CA PRO A 8 7.04 -1.03 12.99
C PRO A 8 6.10 -1.95 12.19
N TYR A 9 6.54 -2.51 11.05
CA TYR A 9 5.68 -3.34 10.21
C TYR A 9 5.44 -4.76 10.75
N LEU A 10 6.29 -5.23 11.66
CA LEU A 10 6.07 -6.53 12.33
C LEU A 10 4.87 -6.48 13.29
N GLN A 11 4.49 -5.28 13.74
CA GLN A 11 3.37 -5.04 14.66
C GLN A 11 2.10 -4.53 13.95
N LEU A 12 2.20 -4.03 12.72
CA LEU A 12 1.10 -3.48 11.90
C LEU A 12 0.16 -4.52 11.28
N SER A 13 0.25 -5.79 11.69
CA SER A 13 -0.26 -6.90 10.89
C SER A 13 -1.76 -7.14 11.03
N GLU A 14 -2.55 -6.47 10.19
CA GLU A 14 -3.55 -7.21 9.42
C GLU A 14 -3.38 -6.98 7.91
N PRO A 15 -3.12 -8.04 7.11
CA PRO A 15 -2.94 -7.94 5.66
C PRO A 15 -4.22 -7.54 4.91
N LYS A 16 -5.33 -7.33 5.59
CA LYS A 16 -6.64 -7.07 4.97
C LYS A 16 -6.71 -5.65 4.39
N SER A 17 -6.19 -4.64 5.10
CA SER A 17 -6.29 -3.23 4.69
C SER A 17 -5.43 -2.85 3.47
N SER A 18 -4.31 -3.56 3.21
CA SER A 18 -3.48 -3.28 2.01
C SER A 18 -4.18 -3.67 0.71
N LEU A 19 -5.10 -4.63 0.77
CA LEU A 19 -5.68 -5.27 -0.41
C LEU A 19 -6.88 -4.50 -0.97
N ASP A 20 -7.34 -3.45 -0.29
CA ASP A 20 -8.44 -2.59 -0.76
C ASP A 20 -8.06 -1.80 -2.01
N PHE A 21 -6.76 -1.51 -2.23
CA PHE A 21 -6.32 -0.98 -3.53
C PHE A 21 -6.55 -1.96 -4.67
N LEU A 22 -6.47 -3.25 -4.37
CA LEU A 22 -6.65 -4.32 -5.33
C LEU A 22 -8.13 -4.66 -5.55
N SER A 23 -9.08 -4.23 -4.71
CA SER A 23 -10.51 -4.43 -5.01
C SER A 23 -10.98 -3.49 -6.13
N ASN A 24 -10.49 -2.25 -6.16
CA ASN A 24 -10.81 -1.29 -7.23
C ASN A 24 -10.35 -1.74 -8.63
N LEU A 25 -9.37 -2.64 -8.70
CA LEU A 25 -8.92 -3.25 -9.95
C LEU A 25 -9.83 -4.36 -10.45
N GLU A 26 -10.65 -4.99 -9.59
CA GLU A 26 -11.64 -6.00 -10.00
C GLU A 26 -12.77 -5.37 -10.84
N GLU A 27 -13.06 -4.09 -10.62
CA GLU A 27 -14.10 -3.35 -11.35
C GLU A 27 -13.64 -2.86 -12.72
N ARG A 28 -12.32 -2.74 -12.95
CA ARG A 28 -11.79 -2.31 -14.25
C ARG A 28 -11.88 -3.44 -15.27
N LYS A 29 -12.53 -3.13 -16.39
CA LYS A 29 -12.79 -4.07 -17.48
C LYS A 29 -11.50 -4.36 -18.24
N SER A 30 -11.17 -5.65 -18.39
CA SER A 30 -10.07 -6.14 -19.23
C SER A 30 -10.11 -5.57 -20.65
N SER A 31 -8.96 -5.44 -21.31
CA SER A 31 -8.83 -4.99 -22.71
C SER A 31 -9.66 -5.82 -23.71
N PHE A 32 -9.97 -7.09 -23.37
CA PHE A 32 -10.83 -7.97 -24.17
C PHE A 32 -12.34 -7.76 -23.97
N TYR A 33 -12.73 -6.83 -23.08
CA TYR A 33 -14.13 -6.54 -22.77
C TYR A 33 -15.01 -6.19 -23.99
N PRO A 34 -14.55 -5.42 -24.99
CA PRO A 34 -15.37 -5.11 -26.16
C PRO A 34 -15.77 -6.36 -26.96
N LEU A 35 -14.86 -7.33 -27.08
CA LEU A 35 -15.17 -8.60 -27.77
C LEU A 35 -16.09 -9.47 -26.93
N GLN A 36 -15.89 -9.50 -25.61
CA GLN A 36 -16.75 -10.22 -24.67
C GLN A 36 -18.17 -9.63 -24.62
N SER A 37 -18.33 -8.31 -24.72
CA SER A 37 -19.64 -7.66 -24.75
C SER A 37 -20.39 -8.00 -26.04
N LEU A 38 -19.70 -8.00 -27.18
CA LEU A 38 -20.25 -8.38 -28.48
C LEU A 38 -20.76 -9.83 -28.47
N LEU A 39 -19.96 -10.78 -27.97
CA LEU A 39 -20.37 -12.19 -27.77
C LEU A 39 -21.61 -12.30 -26.88
N GLY A 40 -21.71 -11.46 -25.86
CA GLY A 40 -22.86 -11.40 -24.96
C GLY A 40 -24.13 -10.91 -25.65
N VAL A 41 -24.03 -9.80 -26.39
CA VAL A 41 -25.16 -9.22 -27.13
C VAL A 41 -25.64 -10.18 -28.21
N LEU A 42 -24.74 -10.81 -28.97
CA LEU A 42 -25.07 -11.85 -29.93
C LEU A 42 -25.79 -13.05 -29.29
N GLY A 43 -25.29 -13.54 -28.15
CA GLY A 43 -25.92 -14.63 -27.41
C GLY A 43 -27.36 -14.29 -26.98
N VAL A 44 -27.58 -13.07 -26.46
CA VAL A 44 -28.92 -12.60 -26.07
C VAL A 44 -29.85 -12.44 -27.28
N ILE A 45 -29.36 -11.87 -28.38
CA ILE A 45 -30.15 -11.73 -29.62
C ILE A 45 -30.61 -13.10 -30.12
N LEU A 46 -29.76 -14.12 -30.09
CA LEU A 46 -30.12 -15.48 -30.52
C LEU A 46 -31.14 -16.14 -29.59
N ILE A 47 -31.07 -15.87 -28.28
CA ILE A 47 -32.11 -16.33 -27.34
C ILE A 47 -33.45 -15.70 -27.69
N PHE A 48 -33.51 -14.41 -28.03
CA PHE A 48 -34.77 -13.79 -28.47
C PHE A 48 -35.24 -14.31 -29.84
N LEU A 49 -34.33 -14.66 -30.75
CA LEU A 49 -34.69 -15.27 -32.02
C LEU A 49 -35.18 -16.73 -31.88
N SER A 50 -35.03 -17.35 -30.70
CA SER A 50 -35.48 -18.72 -30.49
C SER A 50 -37.00 -18.91 -30.53
N PHE A 51 -37.78 -17.82 -30.45
CA PHE A 51 -39.22 -17.85 -30.69
C PHE A 51 -39.60 -18.24 -32.12
N ARG A 52 -38.66 -18.10 -33.08
CA ARG A 52 -38.85 -18.48 -34.49
C ARG A 52 -38.28 -19.86 -34.80
N ASP A 53 -37.16 -20.22 -34.20
CA ASP A 53 -36.51 -21.53 -34.34
C ASP A 53 -35.82 -21.93 -33.03
N PRO A 54 -36.22 -23.04 -32.39
CA PRO A 54 -35.62 -23.52 -31.14
C PRO A 54 -34.10 -23.73 -31.18
N LEU A 55 -33.49 -23.94 -32.36
CA LEU A 55 -32.04 -24.13 -32.49
C LEU A 55 -31.24 -22.90 -32.02
N TYR A 56 -31.77 -21.68 -32.20
CA TYR A 56 -31.09 -20.46 -31.75
C TYR A 56 -30.95 -20.36 -30.23
N PHE A 57 -31.82 -21.04 -29.48
CA PHE A 57 -31.69 -21.11 -28.02
C PHE A 57 -30.38 -21.79 -27.61
N PHE A 58 -30.06 -22.95 -28.19
CA PHE A 58 -28.85 -23.70 -27.88
C PHE A 58 -27.58 -22.95 -28.33
N ILE A 59 -27.63 -22.29 -29.49
CA ILE A 59 -26.51 -21.49 -30.00
C ILE A 59 -26.29 -20.26 -29.11
N GLY A 60 -27.35 -19.54 -28.75
CA GLY A 60 -27.31 -18.38 -27.87
C GLY A 60 -26.80 -18.73 -26.46
N ALA A 61 -27.33 -19.80 -25.87
CA ALA A 61 -26.86 -20.34 -24.59
C ALA A 61 -25.38 -20.79 -24.68
N GLY A 62 -24.98 -21.43 -25.79
CA GLY A 62 -23.60 -21.80 -26.07
C GLY A 62 -22.65 -20.62 -26.14
N LEU A 63 -23.04 -19.52 -26.81
CA LEU A 63 -22.23 -18.29 -26.87
C LEU A 63 -22.13 -17.59 -25.52
N LEU A 64 -23.20 -17.57 -24.71
CA LEU A 64 -23.15 -17.05 -23.36
C LEU A 64 -22.25 -17.91 -22.45
N PHE A 65 -22.33 -19.23 -22.57
CA PHE A 65 -21.47 -20.16 -21.85
C PHE A 65 -20.00 -19.99 -22.27
N LEU A 66 -19.72 -19.91 -23.59
CA LEU A 66 -18.40 -19.62 -24.14
C LEU A 66 -17.89 -18.27 -23.65
N ARG A 67 -18.73 -17.23 -23.59
CA ARG A 67 -18.35 -15.93 -23.03
C ARG A 67 -17.93 -16.03 -21.57
N VAL A 68 -18.69 -16.75 -20.73
CA VAL A 68 -18.37 -16.94 -19.30
C VAL A 68 -17.08 -17.75 -19.13
N PHE A 69 -16.94 -18.84 -19.89
CA PHE A 69 -15.76 -19.70 -19.86
C PHE A 69 -14.52 -18.96 -20.38
N TRP A 70 -14.67 -18.22 -21.48
CA TRP A 70 -13.61 -17.40 -22.07
C TRP A 70 -13.20 -16.30 -21.09
N ARG A 71 -14.13 -15.58 -20.48
CA ARG A 71 -13.85 -14.58 -19.43
C ARG A 71 -13.02 -15.14 -18.27
N LYS A 72 -13.31 -16.37 -17.83
CA LYS A 72 -12.55 -17.04 -16.75
C LYS A 72 -11.13 -17.45 -17.18
N LYS A 73 -10.94 -17.78 -18.46
CA LYS A 73 -9.67 -18.24 -19.04
C LYS A 73 -8.80 -17.10 -19.59
N SER A 74 -9.41 -15.97 -19.96
CA SER A 74 -8.79 -14.91 -20.78
C SER A 74 -8.50 -13.61 -20.04
N ASP A 75 -8.60 -13.57 -18.71
CA ASP A 75 -8.22 -12.38 -17.95
C ASP A 75 -6.95 -12.64 -17.12
N PRO A 76 -5.76 -12.62 -17.75
CA PRO A 76 -4.47 -12.74 -17.06
C PRO A 76 -4.32 -11.75 -15.91
N LEU A 77 -4.96 -10.60 -16.03
CA LEU A 77 -4.90 -9.50 -15.08
C LEU A 77 -5.75 -9.79 -13.84
N LEU A 78 -7.00 -10.22 -14.02
CA LEU A 78 -7.83 -10.69 -12.89
C LEU A 78 -7.19 -11.91 -12.20
N SER A 79 -6.57 -12.81 -12.97
CA SER A 79 -5.81 -13.92 -12.41
C SER A 79 -4.61 -13.44 -11.59
N ALA A 80 -3.82 -12.51 -12.13
CA ALA A 80 -2.68 -11.92 -11.44
C ALA A 80 -3.13 -11.21 -10.14
N LEU A 81 -4.25 -10.49 -10.18
CA LEU A 81 -4.85 -9.83 -9.03
C LEU A 81 -5.24 -10.81 -7.92
N GLN A 82 -5.93 -11.89 -8.29
CA GLN A 82 -6.31 -12.94 -7.34
C GLN A 82 -5.08 -13.66 -6.76
N GLN A 83 -4.08 -13.95 -7.59
CA GLN A 83 -2.82 -14.54 -7.16
C GLN A 83 -2.05 -13.63 -6.21
N SER A 84 -1.91 -12.34 -6.53
CA SER A 84 -1.30 -11.33 -5.65
C SER A 84 -1.99 -11.29 -4.30
N LYS A 85 -3.33 -11.19 -4.26
CA LYS A 85 -4.12 -11.21 -3.01
C LYS A 85 -3.89 -12.50 -2.20
N LEU A 86 -3.91 -13.65 -2.87
CA LEU A 86 -3.73 -14.96 -2.23
C LEU A 86 -2.34 -15.10 -1.63
N TYR A 87 -1.30 -14.79 -2.41
CA TYR A 87 0.08 -14.88 -1.96
C TYR A 87 0.40 -13.89 -0.85
N TYR A 88 -0.14 -12.68 -0.93
CA TYR A 88 -0.02 -11.67 0.13
C TYR A 88 -0.61 -12.16 1.45
N ARG A 89 -1.86 -12.67 1.44
CA ARG A 89 -2.51 -13.23 2.64
C ARG A 89 -1.75 -14.44 3.21
N LYS A 90 -1.12 -15.24 2.33
CA LYS A 90 -0.28 -16.37 2.71
C LYS A 90 1.15 -15.96 3.12
N LYS A 91 1.45 -14.66 3.18
CA LYS A 91 2.79 -14.11 3.50
C LYS A 91 3.89 -14.64 2.57
N ARG A 92 3.54 -15.02 1.34
CA ARG A 92 4.47 -15.44 0.27
C ARG A 92 4.78 -14.24 -0.61
N PHE A 93 5.53 -13.30 -0.07
CA PHE A 93 5.75 -11.98 -0.67
C PHE A 93 6.56 -12.03 -1.98
N ASP A 94 7.45 -13.02 -2.13
CA ASP A 94 8.14 -13.35 -3.37
C ASP A 94 7.17 -13.65 -4.52
N LYS A 95 6.18 -14.51 -4.28
CA LYS A 95 5.15 -14.88 -5.28
C LYS A 95 4.13 -13.76 -5.48
N CYS A 96 3.89 -12.98 -4.43
CA CYS A 96 3.06 -11.78 -4.51
C CYS A 96 3.68 -10.77 -5.49
N LEU A 97 4.98 -10.49 -5.36
CA LEU A 97 5.69 -9.60 -6.28
C LEU A 97 5.62 -10.06 -7.73
N ALA A 98 5.91 -11.34 -8.00
CA ALA A 98 5.83 -11.86 -9.38
C ALA A 98 4.43 -11.73 -10.01
N SER A 99 3.37 -11.74 -9.19
CA SER A 99 2.00 -11.53 -9.64
C SER A 99 1.67 -10.02 -9.76
N LEU A 100 2.24 -9.19 -8.89
CA LEU A 100 2.12 -7.72 -8.93
C LEU A 100 2.82 -7.10 -10.13
N ASP A 101 3.96 -7.65 -10.56
CA ASP A 101 4.73 -7.09 -11.69
C ASP A 101 3.87 -7.00 -12.96
N ARG A 102 3.07 -8.04 -13.24
CA ARG A 102 2.11 -8.05 -14.35
C ARG A 102 1.03 -6.97 -14.22
N LEU A 103 0.57 -6.71 -12.99
CA LEU A 103 -0.44 -5.67 -12.73
C LEU A 103 0.17 -4.28 -12.91
N ILE A 104 1.42 -4.10 -12.52
CA ILE A 104 2.16 -2.84 -12.62
C ILE A 104 2.49 -2.53 -14.08
N GLU A 105 2.83 -3.52 -14.89
CA GLU A 105 3.05 -3.36 -16.33
C GLU A 105 1.80 -2.84 -17.05
N GLU A 106 0.63 -3.39 -16.73
CA GLU A 106 -0.65 -2.97 -17.32
C GLU A 106 -1.16 -1.64 -16.74
N TYR A 107 -0.92 -1.41 -15.44
CA TYR A 107 -1.37 -0.21 -14.72
C TYR A 107 -0.20 0.54 -14.08
N PRO A 108 0.73 1.11 -14.87
CA PRO A 108 1.96 1.72 -14.35
C PRO A 108 1.68 2.93 -13.44
N ASN A 109 0.55 3.60 -13.66
CA ASN A 109 0.13 4.78 -12.89
C ASN A 109 -0.74 4.43 -11.67
N ASN A 110 -0.95 3.14 -11.36
CA ASN A 110 -1.67 2.75 -10.16
C ASN A 110 -0.73 2.73 -8.95
N HIS A 111 -0.71 3.84 -8.20
CA HIS A 111 0.11 3.98 -7.01
C HIS A 111 -0.18 2.93 -5.93
N GLY A 112 -1.42 2.44 -5.82
CA GLY A 112 -1.78 1.38 -4.87
C GLY A 112 -0.98 0.08 -5.11
N LEU A 113 -0.70 -0.26 -6.37
CA LEU A 113 0.16 -1.41 -6.70
C LEU A 113 1.60 -1.20 -6.21
N LYS A 114 2.12 0.01 -6.35
CA LYS A 114 3.46 0.39 -5.86
C LYS A 114 3.54 0.34 -4.33
N LEU A 115 2.50 0.80 -3.64
CA LEU A 115 2.44 0.73 -2.18
C LEU A 115 2.51 -0.71 -1.65
N ILE A 116 1.77 -1.63 -2.27
CA ILE A 116 1.80 -3.06 -1.94
C ILE A 116 3.14 -3.68 -2.32
N GLN A 117 3.73 -3.27 -3.46
CA GLN A 117 5.07 -3.70 -3.86
C GLN A 117 6.12 -3.34 -2.79
N GLY A 118 6.09 -2.09 -2.31
CA GLY A 118 6.95 -1.62 -1.20
C GLY A 118 6.72 -2.42 0.08
N GLU A 119 5.47 -2.76 0.40
CA GLU A 119 5.13 -3.52 1.60
C GLU A 119 5.63 -4.97 1.51
N CYS A 120 5.55 -5.58 0.32
CA CYS A 120 6.14 -6.89 0.07
C CYS A 120 7.66 -6.88 0.26
N TYR A 121 8.36 -5.85 -0.22
CA TYR A 121 9.79 -5.68 0.00
C TYR A 121 10.13 -5.53 1.49
N LEU A 122 9.36 -4.73 2.23
CA LEU A 122 9.50 -4.61 3.68
C LEU A 122 9.37 -5.95 4.38
N HIS A 123 8.32 -6.71 4.11
CA HIS A 123 8.13 -8.01 4.75
C HIS A 123 9.21 -9.05 4.41
N MET A 124 9.94 -8.87 3.31
CA MET A 124 11.12 -9.68 2.97
C MET A 124 12.43 -9.11 3.52
N ASN A 125 12.38 -8.05 4.34
CA ASN A 125 13.55 -7.32 4.86
C ASN A 125 14.46 -6.76 3.75
N ARG A 126 13.87 -6.46 2.58
CA ARG A 126 14.50 -5.84 1.41
C ARG A 126 14.33 -4.33 1.48
N LEU A 127 15.00 -3.71 2.46
CA LEU A 127 14.76 -2.32 2.86
C LEU A 127 15.14 -1.31 1.76
N ASP A 128 16.23 -1.53 1.04
CA ASP A 128 16.67 -0.67 -0.05
C ASP A 128 15.62 -0.63 -1.18
N GLU A 129 15.09 -1.78 -1.58
CA GLU A 129 14.04 -1.84 -2.60
C GLU A 129 12.72 -1.24 -2.12
N ALA A 130 12.32 -1.52 -0.88
CA ALA A 130 11.15 -0.90 -0.28
C ALA A 130 11.25 0.62 -0.27
N TYR A 131 12.41 1.14 0.13
CA TYR A 131 12.66 2.57 0.20
C TYR A 131 12.59 3.24 -1.16
N ASN A 132 13.24 2.66 -2.17
CA ASN A 132 13.17 3.17 -3.53
C ASN A 132 11.73 3.19 -4.07
N VAL A 133 10.94 2.14 -3.81
CA VAL A 133 9.53 2.08 -4.24
C VAL A 133 8.69 3.15 -3.53
N TYR A 134 8.80 3.27 -2.20
CA TYR A 134 8.01 4.26 -1.46
C TYR A 134 8.42 5.70 -1.77
N LYS A 135 9.71 5.97 -1.89
CA LYS A 135 10.24 7.28 -2.27
C LYS A 135 9.68 7.70 -3.63
N ASN A 136 9.81 6.84 -4.65
CA ASN A 136 9.29 7.12 -5.98
C ASN A 136 7.77 7.31 -5.98
N ALA A 137 7.04 6.47 -5.23
CA ALA A 137 5.58 6.60 -5.12
C ALA A 137 5.18 7.95 -4.50
N PHE A 138 5.90 8.39 -3.45
CA PHE A 138 5.66 9.68 -2.80
C PHE A 138 6.00 10.85 -3.72
N GLU A 139 7.14 10.81 -4.41
CA GLU A 139 7.57 11.89 -5.30
C GLU A 139 6.65 12.06 -6.52
N GLN A 140 6.07 10.97 -7.02
CA GLN A 140 5.12 11.03 -8.14
C GLN A 140 3.73 11.50 -7.71
N SER A 141 3.25 11.01 -6.56
CA SER A 141 1.91 11.35 -6.07
C SER A 141 1.86 11.25 -4.54
N PRO A 142 2.14 12.34 -3.82
CA PRO A 142 2.00 12.38 -2.37
C PRO A 142 0.58 12.03 -1.91
N GLU A 143 -0.43 12.44 -2.71
CA GLU A 143 -1.85 12.18 -2.46
C GLU A 143 -2.19 10.69 -2.38
N SER A 144 -1.40 9.83 -3.03
CA SER A 144 -1.58 8.38 -2.92
C SER A 144 -1.44 7.85 -1.48
N PHE A 145 -0.75 8.60 -0.60
CA PHE A 145 -0.60 8.26 0.82
C PHE A 145 -1.69 8.84 1.72
N SER A 146 -2.61 9.64 1.16
CA SER A 146 -3.63 10.37 1.92
C SER A 146 -4.90 9.56 2.21
N SER A 147 -5.09 8.41 1.56
CA SER A 147 -6.25 7.55 1.82
C SER A 147 -6.16 6.87 3.19
N GLU A 148 -7.31 6.50 3.74
CA GLU A 148 -7.37 5.79 5.02
C GLU A 148 -6.56 4.48 5.02
N THR A 149 -6.64 3.75 3.92
CA THR A 149 -5.93 2.48 3.69
C THR A 149 -4.43 2.66 3.43
N SER A 150 -3.99 3.87 3.03
CA SER A 150 -2.58 4.18 2.77
C SER A 150 -1.80 4.67 3.98
N GLN A 151 -2.46 5.07 5.07
CA GLN A 151 -1.77 5.75 6.18
C GLN A 151 -0.62 4.94 6.80
N LYS A 152 -0.75 3.61 6.86
CA LYS A 152 0.34 2.72 7.29
C LYS A 152 1.56 2.79 6.37
N HIS A 153 1.36 2.98 5.07
CA HIS A 153 2.44 3.16 4.10
C HIS A 153 3.19 4.47 4.34
N MET A 154 2.53 5.49 4.88
CA MET A 154 3.22 6.68 5.34
C MET A 154 4.14 6.38 6.53
N VAL A 155 3.68 5.58 7.50
CA VAL A 155 4.51 5.15 8.63
C VAL A 155 5.72 4.34 8.14
N TYR A 156 5.52 3.48 7.15
CA TYR A 156 6.61 2.74 6.50
C TYR A 156 7.64 3.65 5.84
N LEU A 157 7.19 4.65 5.07
CA LEU A 157 8.08 5.62 4.46
C LEU A 157 8.85 6.44 5.50
N LEU A 158 8.17 6.93 6.56
CA LEU A 158 8.80 7.65 7.67
C LEU A 158 9.87 6.80 8.38
N PHE A 159 9.57 5.52 8.62
CA PHE A 159 10.53 4.57 9.16
C PHE A 159 11.77 4.43 8.26
N LEU A 160 11.56 4.20 6.96
CA LEU A 160 12.66 4.03 6.01
C LEU A 160 13.50 5.31 5.89
N ILE A 161 12.87 6.49 5.92
CA ILE A 161 13.56 7.78 5.95
C ILE A 161 14.49 7.88 7.15
N VAL A 162 14.01 7.53 8.34
CA VAL A 162 14.85 7.55 9.55
C VAL A 162 15.95 6.50 9.49
N HIS A 163 15.65 5.31 8.95
CA HIS A 163 16.63 4.23 8.77
C HIS A 163 17.77 4.63 7.83
N PHE A 164 17.45 5.19 6.66
CA PHE A 164 18.40 5.62 5.64
C PHE A 164 18.94 7.04 5.85
N ARG A 165 18.45 7.75 6.88
CA ARG A 165 18.83 9.13 7.21
C ARG A 165 18.62 10.13 6.06
N ASP A 166 17.62 9.91 5.19
CA ASP A 166 17.22 10.89 4.17
C ASP A 166 16.28 11.93 4.78
N PHE A 167 16.82 12.75 5.70
CA PHE A 167 16.03 13.75 6.42
C PHE A 167 15.55 14.91 5.53
N GLN A 168 16.18 15.09 4.35
CA GLN A 168 15.71 16.02 3.32
C GLN A 168 14.38 15.55 2.72
N LEU A 169 14.25 14.27 2.35
CA LEU A 169 12.95 13.69 2.02
C LEU A 169 12.01 13.71 3.23
N GLY A 170 12.54 13.45 4.43
CA GLY A 170 11.81 13.53 5.68
C GLY A 170 11.06 14.84 5.88
N GLU A 171 11.72 15.98 5.63
CA GLU A 171 11.07 17.30 5.77
C GLU A 171 9.90 17.46 4.80
N ARG A 172 10.09 17.09 3.53
CA ARG A 172 9.02 17.14 2.51
C ARG A 172 7.83 16.26 2.90
N VAL A 173 8.11 15.06 3.41
CA VAL A 173 7.06 14.16 3.91
C VAL A 173 6.35 14.76 5.12
N ALA A 174 7.09 15.39 6.05
CA ALA A 174 6.52 15.99 7.25
C ALA A 174 5.64 17.23 6.97
N GLU A 175 5.98 18.02 5.94
CA GLU A 175 5.16 19.14 5.48
C GLU A 175 3.82 18.68 4.91
N PHE A 176 3.86 17.60 4.12
CA PHE A 176 2.68 17.01 3.49
C PHE A 176 1.81 16.24 4.49
N TYR A 177 2.43 15.43 5.34
CA TYR A 177 1.70 14.44 6.12
C TYR A 177 1.04 15.04 7.36
N ARG A 178 -0.29 14.92 7.41
CA ARG A 178 -1.11 15.26 8.58
C ARG A 178 -1.70 13.97 9.15
N VAL A 179 -1.28 13.62 10.35
CA VAL A 179 -1.90 12.52 11.12
C VAL A 179 -3.37 12.88 11.37
N LYS A 180 -4.30 12.06 10.87
CA LYS A 180 -5.74 12.32 11.01
C LYS A 180 -6.21 11.95 12.42
N ASN A 181 -7.21 12.66 12.94
CA ASN A 181 -7.71 12.43 14.30
C ASN A 181 -8.38 11.06 14.49
N ASN A 182 -8.89 10.45 13.41
CA ASN A 182 -9.52 9.14 13.40
C ASN A 182 -8.54 8.00 13.01
N SER A 183 -7.24 8.28 12.93
CA SER A 183 -6.25 7.24 12.59
C SER A 183 -6.16 6.21 13.71
N GLU A 184 -5.86 4.96 13.36
CA GLU A 184 -5.59 3.92 14.35
C GLU A 184 -4.47 4.36 15.31
N PHE A 185 -4.61 3.98 16.58
CA PHE A 185 -3.67 4.35 17.65
C PHE A 185 -2.20 4.12 17.25
N PHE A 186 -1.92 2.98 16.61
CA PHE A 186 -0.58 2.65 16.14
C PHE A 186 -0.04 3.67 15.14
N ILE A 187 -0.85 4.07 14.15
CA ILE A 187 -0.46 5.03 13.11
C ILE A 187 -0.09 6.35 13.77
N VAL A 188 -0.92 6.81 14.71
CA VAL A 188 -0.65 8.04 15.45
C VAL A 188 0.65 7.95 16.24
N LEU A 189 0.87 6.84 16.95
CA LEU A 189 2.04 6.66 17.80
C LEU A 189 3.34 6.67 16.98
N TRP A 190 3.44 5.82 15.96
CA TRP A 190 4.67 5.64 15.19
C TRP A 190 4.96 6.81 14.25
N SER A 191 3.95 7.38 13.62
CA SER A 191 4.18 8.57 12.80
C SER A 191 4.71 9.74 13.62
N ASN A 192 4.13 10.02 14.79
CA ASN A 192 4.64 11.09 15.64
C ASN A 192 6.04 10.77 16.17
N TYR A 193 6.36 9.50 16.45
CA TYR A 193 7.72 9.13 16.82
C TYR A 193 8.74 9.46 15.71
N TYR A 194 8.48 9.02 14.47
CA TYR A 194 9.40 9.27 13.36
C TYR A 194 9.44 10.74 12.91
N LEU A 195 8.31 11.44 12.91
CA LEU A 195 8.28 12.88 12.65
C LEU A 195 9.08 13.67 13.69
N GLY A 196 9.04 13.24 14.96
CA GLY A 196 9.86 13.83 16.01
C GLY A 196 11.36 13.69 15.73
N ILE A 197 11.78 12.51 15.27
CA ILE A 197 13.17 12.24 14.88
C ILE A 197 13.57 13.07 13.65
N ILE A 198 12.74 13.07 12.61
CA ILE A 198 12.98 13.81 11.37
C ILE A 198 13.16 15.31 11.67
N HIS A 199 12.25 15.92 12.42
CA HIS A 199 12.37 17.33 12.78
C HIS A 199 13.58 17.63 13.67
N TYR A 200 13.97 16.71 14.55
CA TYR A 200 15.20 16.88 15.33
C TYR A 200 16.44 16.97 14.44
N PHE A 201 16.58 16.06 13.47
CA PHE A 201 17.73 16.07 12.55
C PHE A 201 17.67 17.22 11.53
N ASN A 202 16.49 17.79 11.29
CA ASN A 202 16.31 19.02 10.52
C ASN A 202 16.43 20.29 11.38
N GLU A 203 17.00 20.19 12.59
CA GLU A 203 17.23 21.30 13.52
C GLU A 203 15.95 22.02 14.00
N ASP A 204 14.77 21.47 13.75
CA ASP A 204 13.51 21.99 14.25
C ASP A 204 13.14 21.37 15.60
N GLN A 205 13.81 21.88 16.63
CA GLN A 205 13.64 21.43 18.01
C GLN A 205 12.20 21.61 18.52
N GLN A 206 11.50 22.66 18.06
CA GLN A 206 10.13 22.94 18.51
C GLN A 206 9.14 21.88 17.98
N ARG A 207 9.19 21.57 16.68
CA ARG A 207 8.37 20.51 16.08
C ARG A 207 8.76 19.14 16.63
N ALA A 208 10.05 18.86 16.79
CA ALA A 208 10.52 17.62 17.40
C ALA A 208 9.88 17.38 18.78
N LEU A 209 9.97 18.38 19.68
CA LEU A 209 9.37 18.31 21.01
C LEU A 209 7.84 18.18 20.96
N LYS A 210 7.17 18.88 20.03
CA LYS A 210 5.72 18.76 19.84
C LYS A 210 5.33 17.33 19.51
N HIS A 211 6.04 16.67 18.60
CA HIS A 211 5.77 15.29 18.21
C HIS A 211 6.10 14.29 19.32
N PHE A 212 7.27 14.40 19.97
CA PHE A 212 7.61 13.52 21.08
C PHE A 212 6.65 13.67 22.28
N LYS A 213 6.16 14.88 22.57
CA LYS A 213 5.13 15.09 23.60
C LYS A 213 3.83 14.36 23.28
N LYS A 214 3.41 14.34 22.01
CA LYS A 214 2.23 13.57 21.59
C LYS A 214 2.43 12.08 21.85
N VAL A 215 3.60 11.53 21.51
CA VAL A 215 3.93 10.13 21.78
C VAL A 215 3.90 9.85 23.28
N TYR A 216 4.55 10.69 24.10
CA TYR A 216 4.57 10.55 25.56
C TYR A 216 3.18 10.55 26.18
N ASN A 217 2.30 11.46 25.73
CA ASN A 217 0.93 11.56 26.24
C ASN A 217 0.07 10.35 25.84
N LEU A 218 0.37 9.70 24.72
CA LEU A 218 -0.33 8.49 24.27
C LEU A 218 0.21 7.24 24.98
N ASN A 219 1.52 7.15 25.14
CA ASN A 219 2.21 6.06 25.81
C ASN A 219 3.57 6.54 26.33
N SER A 220 3.67 6.80 27.63
CA SER A 220 4.90 7.26 28.29
C SER A 220 6.04 6.25 28.23
N ASP A 221 5.71 4.97 28.11
CA ASP A 221 6.65 3.85 28.17
C ASP A 221 7.08 3.41 26.77
N PHE A 222 6.63 4.13 25.73
CA PHE A 222 7.00 3.83 24.36
C PHE A 222 8.47 4.17 24.11
N LYS A 223 9.31 3.13 23.95
CA LYS A 223 10.75 3.27 23.68
C LYS A 223 11.41 4.21 24.71
N ASN A 224 12.35 5.05 24.27
CA ASN A 224 13.08 5.99 25.11
C ASN A 224 12.43 7.38 25.14
N ILE A 225 11.12 7.52 24.92
CA ILE A 225 10.45 8.82 24.75
C ILE A 225 10.67 9.81 25.92
N PRO A 226 10.61 9.40 27.20
CA PRO A 226 10.90 10.32 28.30
C PRO A 226 12.32 10.90 28.22
N GLU A 227 13.29 10.07 27.86
CA GLU A 227 14.69 10.48 27.74
C GLU A 227 14.94 11.31 26.48
N LEU A 228 14.31 10.94 25.35
CA LEU A 228 14.30 11.75 24.13
C LEU A 228 13.78 13.16 24.41
N LEU A 229 12.65 13.30 25.10
CA LEU A 229 12.12 14.60 25.48
C LEU A 229 13.08 15.41 26.34
N LYS A 230 13.74 14.77 27.31
CA LYS A 230 14.73 15.41 28.17
C LYS A 230 15.93 15.90 27.36
N LYS A 231 16.56 15.02 26.59
CA LYS A 231 17.75 15.33 25.78
C LYS A 231 17.48 16.39 24.73
N VAL A 232 16.36 16.29 24.01
CA VAL A 232 15.99 17.32 23.03
C VAL A 232 15.80 18.66 23.73
N LYS A 233 15.15 18.77 24.89
CA LYS A 233 15.02 20.05 25.62
C LYS A 233 16.38 20.62 26.05
N GLN A 234 17.33 19.76 26.39
CA GLN A 234 18.68 20.13 26.83
C GLN A 234 19.65 20.36 25.66
N GLN A 235 19.19 20.24 24.41
CA GLN A 235 20.02 20.31 23.19
C GLN A 235 21.15 19.26 23.19
N GLU A 236 20.89 18.12 23.82
CA GLU A 236 21.81 16.98 23.81
C GLU A 236 21.59 16.09 22.58
N ASN A 237 22.63 15.36 22.19
CA ASN A 237 22.57 14.36 21.12
C ASN A 237 21.64 13.19 21.52
N ILE A 238 20.67 12.85 20.67
CA ILE A 238 19.72 11.74 20.88
C ILE A 238 20.06 10.43 20.14
N GLU A 239 21.08 10.41 19.28
CA GLU A 239 21.43 9.26 18.43
C GLU A 239 21.71 7.97 19.20
N THR A 240 22.14 8.08 20.45
CA THR A 240 22.37 6.90 21.30
C THR A 240 21.05 6.21 21.66
N LEU A 241 19.94 6.95 21.67
CA LEU A 241 18.59 6.50 22.05
C LEU A 241 17.74 6.00 20.88
N LEU A 242 18.21 6.23 19.64
CA LEU A 242 17.63 5.72 18.40
C LEU A 242 18.24 4.36 18.03
#